data_AF-A0A0X8H183-F1
#
_entry.id   AF-A0A0X8H183-F1
#
_cell.length_a   1.000
_cell.length_b   1.000
_cell.length_c   1.000
_cell.angle_alpha   90.00
_cell.angle_beta   90.00
_cell.angle_gamma   90.00
#
_symmetry.space_group_name_H-M   'P 1'
#
loop_
_entity.id
_entity.type
_entity.pdbx_description
1 polymer ?
#
loop_
_entity_poly.entity_id
_entity_poly.type
_entity_poly.pdbx_seq_one_letter_code
_entity_poly.pdbx_strand_id
1 'polypeptide(L)'
;MDVKDKEYYEKKRNEVIERLKPIGDQIGIKVDYVIDFENNREYLTCNGQNICTNSTSLYGIENEFWGYVFLNKYERYHSFRKHQENVIKRYWYDDNFNQPWCKWN
;
A
#
# COMPACT_ATOMS: atom_id res chain seq x y z
N MET A 1 11.11 -19.56 6.68
CA MET A 1 10.03 -18.95 7.48
C MET A 1 9.26 -20.08 8.15
N ASP A 2 8.97 -19.96 9.45
CA ASP A 2 8.32 -21.02 10.23
C ASP A 2 6.80 -21.06 9.95
N VAL A 3 6.12 -22.16 10.31
CA VAL A 3 4.67 -22.34 10.12
C VAL A 3 3.87 -21.22 10.82
N LYS A 4 4.35 -20.76 11.98
CA LYS A 4 3.73 -19.67 12.75
C LYS A 4 3.76 -18.33 12.02
N ASP A 5 4.82 -18.07 11.24
CA ASP A 5 4.95 -16.84 10.46
C ASP A 5 3.92 -16.83 9.33
N LYS A 6 3.70 -17.97 8.66
CA LYS A 6 2.70 -18.07 7.58
C LYS A 6 1.29 -17.81 8.08
N GLU A 7 0.91 -18.39 9.22
CA GLU A 7 -0.42 -18.17 9.81
C GLU A 7 -0.64 -16.70 10.19
N TYR A 8 0.39 -16.04 10.74
CA TYR A 8 0.35 -14.61 11.03
C TYR A 8 0.09 -13.77 9.77
N TYR A 9 0.84 -14.01 8.69
CA TYR A 9 0.71 -13.24 7.45
C TYR A 9 -0.62 -13.50 6.72
N GLU A 10 -1.14 -14.73 6.74
CA GLU A 10 -2.47 -15.04 6.21
C GLU A 10 -3.58 -14.33 6.99
N LYS A 11 -3.49 -14.34 8.32
CA LYS A 11 -4.44 -13.59 9.16
C LYS A 11 -4.39 -12.10 8.84
N LYS A 12 -3.19 -11.53 8.76
CA LYS A 12 -2.98 -10.11 8.42
C LYS A 12 -3.57 -9.79 7.04
N ARG A 13 -3.35 -10.65 6.04
CA ARG A 13 -3.92 -10.49 4.70
C ARG A 13 -5.44 -10.42 4.76
N ASN A 14 -6.08 -11.34 5.49
CA ASN A 14 -7.54 -11.33 5.64
C ASN A 14 -8.02 -10.03 6.31
N GLU A 15 -7.38 -9.60 7.40
CA GLU A 15 -7.73 -8.34 8.10
C GLU A 15 -7.61 -7.11 7.18
N VAL A 16 -6.56 -7.05 6.34
CA VAL A 16 -6.38 -5.95 5.37
C VAL A 16 -7.48 -5.97 4.31
N ILE A 17 -7.76 -7.15 3.74
CA ILE A 17 -8.77 -7.29 2.68
C ILE A 17 -10.18 -6.99 3.22
N GLU A 18 -10.55 -7.55 4.37
CA GLU A 18 -11.85 -7.31 5.01
C GLU A 18 -12.08 -5.82 5.27
N ARG A 19 -11.02 -5.09 5.64
CA ARG A 19 -11.10 -3.66 5.96
C ARG A 19 -11.12 -2.77 4.74
N LEU A 20 -10.22 -2.99 3.77
CA LEU A 20 -9.99 -2.04 2.68
C LEU A 20 -10.80 -2.37 1.42
N LYS A 21 -11.08 -3.64 1.14
CA LYS A 21 -11.77 -4.04 -0.09
C LYS A 21 -13.18 -3.44 -0.21
N PRO A 22 -14.03 -3.45 0.84
CA PRO A 22 -15.36 -2.82 0.75
C PRO A 22 -15.28 -1.32 0.47
N ILE A 23 -14.31 -0.62 1.06
CA ILE A 23 -14.09 0.82 0.84
C ILE A 23 -13.62 1.05 -0.61
N GLY A 24 -12.64 0.26 -1.06
CA GLY A 24 -12.13 0.30 -2.43
C GLY A 24 -13.24 0.09 -3.46
N ASP A 25 -14.07 -0.94 -3.29
CA ASP A 25 -15.18 -1.26 -4.18
C ASP A 25 -16.19 -0.09 -4.27
N GLN A 26 -16.50 0.56 -3.14
CA GLN A 26 -17.40 1.72 -3.11
C GLN A 26 -16.86 2.94 -3.87
N ILE A 27 -15.54 3.14 -3.90
CA ILE A 27 -14.90 4.30 -4.54
C ILE A 27 -14.26 3.96 -5.90
N GLY A 28 -14.47 2.74 -6.40
CA GLY A 28 -13.97 2.26 -7.68
C GLY A 28 -12.44 2.06 -7.71
N ILE A 29 -11.86 1.56 -6.62
CA ILE A 29 -10.45 1.18 -6.51
C ILE A 29 -10.36 -0.32 -6.22
N LYS A 30 -9.72 -1.07 -7.11
CA LYS A 30 -9.42 -2.49 -6.89
C LYS A 30 -8.33 -2.63 -5.84
N VAL A 31 -8.63 -3.29 -4.74
CA VAL A 31 -7.68 -3.52 -3.64
C VAL A 31 -7.33 -5.00 -3.54
N ASP A 32 -6.04 -5.28 -3.41
CA ASP A 32 -5.50 -6.58 -3.01
C ASP A 32 -4.34 -6.41 -2.03
N TYR A 33 -3.97 -7.47 -1.33
CA TYR A 33 -2.84 -7.51 -0.41
C TYR A 33 -2.04 -8.77 -0.66
N VAL A 34 -0.78 -8.60 -1.05
CA VAL A 34 0.09 -9.69 -1.48
C VAL A 34 1.15 -9.92 -0.42
N ILE A 35 1.32 -11.18 -0.03
CA ILE A 35 2.45 -11.66 0.76
C ILE A 35 3.35 -12.49 -0.16
N ASP A 36 4.53 -11.98 -0.45
CA ASP A 36 5.57 -12.66 -1.20
C ASP A 36 6.58 -13.27 -0.22
N PHE A 37 6.37 -14.55 0.08
CA PHE A 37 7.22 -15.31 1.00
C PHE A 37 8.61 -15.61 0.43
N GLU A 38 8.78 -15.65 -0.90
CA GLU A 38 10.05 -15.95 -1.54
C GLU A 38 11.01 -14.76 -1.41
N ASN A 39 10.48 -13.55 -1.60
CA ASN A 39 11.25 -12.31 -1.51
C ASN A 39 11.15 -11.62 -0.14
N ASN A 40 10.40 -12.20 0.80
CA ASN A 40 10.13 -11.65 2.14
C ASN A 40 9.54 -10.23 2.07
N ARG A 41 8.46 -10.07 1.29
CA ARG A 41 7.79 -8.78 1.06
C ARG A 41 6.29 -8.90 1.27
N GLU A 42 5.68 -7.79 1.66
CA GLU A 42 4.25 -7.59 1.67
C GLU A 42 3.93 -6.20 1.11
N TYR A 43 2.89 -6.13 0.30
CA TYR A 43 2.48 -4.88 -0.33
C TYR A 43 0.98 -4.84 -0.58
N LEU A 44 0.43 -3.65 -0.39
CA LEU A 44 -0.91 -3.29 -0.80
C LEU A 44 -0.92 -3.01 -2.31
N THR A 45 -1.89 -3.54 -3.02
CA THR A 45 -2.10 -3.27 -4.44
C THR A 45 -3.37 -2.45 -4.62
N CYS A 46 -3.28 -1.29 -5.27
CA CYS A 46 -4.42 -0.42 -5.58
C CYS A 46 -4.46 -0.14 -7.08
N ASN A 47 -5.48 -0.65 -7.79
CA ASN A 47 -5.59 -0.59 -9.26
C ASN A 47 -4.30 -1.05 -9.99
N GLY A 48 -3.62 -2.05 -9.46
CA GLY A 48 -2.36 -2.57 -10.01
C GLY A 48 -1.09 -1.81 -9.58
N GLN A 49 -1.22 -0.68 -8.86
CA GLN A 49 -0.07 0.00 -8.25
C GLN A 49 0.32 -0.69 -6.95
N ASN A 50 1.57 -1.10 -6.84
CA ASN A 50 2.14 -1.70 -5.62
C ASN A 50 2.60 -0.61 -4.65
N ILE A 51 2.19 -0.74 -3.38
CA ILE A 51 2.47 0.16 -2.26
C ILE A 51 3.12 -0.67 -1.15
N CYS A 52 4.37 -0.39 -0.82
CA CYS A 52 5.16 -1.16 0.15
C CYS A 52 4.57 -1.04 1.56
N THR A 53 4.34 -2.16 2.21
CA THR A 53 3.82 -2.19 3.58
C THR A 53 4.56 -3.19 4.48
N ASN A 54 5.82 -3.48 4.17
CA ASN A 54 6.66 -4.38 4.96
C ASN A 54 6.69 -4.02 6.44
N SER A 55 6.38 -5.01 7.29
CA SER A 55 6.30 -4.88 8.75
C SER A 55 5.38 -3.74 9.21
N THR A 56 4.44 -3.34 8.37
CA THR A 56 3.54 -2.21 8.66
C THR A 56 2.29 -2.74 9.38
N SER A 57 1.83 -2.02 10.40
CA SER A 57 0.58 -2.37 11.09
C SER A 57 -0.63 -2.18 10.17
N LEU A 58 -1.76 -2.82 10.49
CA LEU A 58 -3.03 -2.63 9.76
C LEU A 58 -3.41 -1.14 9.62
N TYR A 59 -3.21 -0.36 10.69
CA TYR A 59 -3.42 1.09 10.68
C TYR A 59 -2.48 1.82 9.72
N GLY A 60 -1.20 1.43 9.67
CA GLY A 60 -0.25 2.01 8.71
C GLY A 60 -0.64 1.69 7.26
N ILE A 61 -1.09 0.45 6.99
CA ILE A 61 -1.58 0.03 5.67
C ILE A 61 -2.82 0.84 5.26
N GLU A 62 -3.73 1.10 6.19
CA GLU A 62 -4.90 1.95 5.97
C GLU A 62 -4.51 3.39 5.63
N ASN A 63 -3.50 3.95 6.31
CA ASN A 63 -2.98 5.28 5.97
C ASN A 63 -2.37 5.34 4.57
N GLU A 64 -1.63 4.31 4.16
CA GLU A 64 -1.08 4.21 2.81
C GLU A 64 -2.20 4.12 1.75
N PHE A 65 -3.27 3.35 2.02
CA PHE A 65 -4.46 3.32 1.17
C PHE A 65 -5.09 4.70 1.03
N TRP A 66 -5.33 5.42 2.13
CA TRP A 66 -5.89 6.77 2.06
C TRP A 66 -4.96 7.76 1.37
N GLY A 67 -3.64 7.60 1.53
CA GLY A 67 -2.65 8.33 0.75
C GLY A 67 -2.84 8.12 -0.75
N TYR A 68 -3.01 6.86 -1.19
CA TYR A 68 -3.31 6.55 -2.58
C TYR A 68 -4.62 7.17 -3.04
N VAL A 69 -5.71 7.04 -2.26
CA VAL A 69 -7.02 7.63 -2.58
C VAL A 69 -6.90 9.15 -2.75
N PHE A 70 -6.21 9.82 -1.83
CA PHE A 70 -6.05 11.26 -1.83
C PHE A 70 -5.36 11.75 -3.11
N LEU A 71 -4.25 11.09 -3.48
CA LEU A 71 -3.46 11.45 -4.66
C LEU A 71 -4.20 11.20 -5.98
N ASN A 72 -5.03 10.15 -6.06
CA ASN A 72 -5.65 9.73 -7.31
C ASN A 72 -7.06 10.30 -7.51
N LYS A 73 -7.79 10.67 -6.45
CA LYS A 73 -9.19 11.16 -6.55
C LYS A 73 -9.34 12.66 -6.35
N TYR A 74 -8.42 13.32 -5.66
CA TYR A 74 -8.60 14.72 -5.25
C TYR A 74 -7.59 15.67 -5.91
N GLU A 75 -7.75 15.87 -7.22
CA GLU A 75 -6.97 16.81 -8.04
C GLU A 75 -7.12 18.29 -7.59
N ARG A 76 -8.20 18.60 -6.86
CA ARG A 76 -8.57 19.95 -6.41
C ARG A 76 -7.64 20.55 -5.33
N TYR A 77 -6.76 19.77 -4.71
CA TYR A 77 -5.79 20.23 -3.68
C TYR A 77 -4.38 20.46 -4.23
N HIS A 78 -4.30 20.91 -5.48
CA HIS A 78 -3.08 20.99 -6.28
C HIS A 78 -1.92 21.80 -5.66
N SER A 79 -2.22 22.77 -4.80
CA SER A 79 -1.23 23.67 -4.19
C SER A 79 -0.29 22.98 -3.18
N PHE A 80 -0.69 21.86 -2.58
CA PHE A 80 0.15 21.08 -1.65
C PHE A 80 0.63 19.73 -2.24
N ARG A 81 0.21 19.46 -3.47
CA ARG A 81 0.33 18.16 -4.15
C ARG A 81 1.77 17.65 -4.21
N LYS A 82 2.75 18.48 -4.61
CA LYS A 82 4.11 17.99 -4.87
C LYS A 82 4.85 17.51 -3.60
N HIS A 83 4.70 18.21 -2.49
CA HIS A 83 5.33 17.80 -1.23
C HIS A 83 4.62 16.57 -0.62
N GLN A 84 3.28 16.58 -0.61
CA GLN A 84 2.46 15.47 -0.12
C GLN A 84 2.65 14.21 -0.97
N GLU A 85 2.71 14.34 -2.30
CA GLU A 85 3.02 13.25 -3.21
C GLU A 85 4.38 12.64 -2.92
N ASN A 86 5.42 13.44 -2.71
CA ASN A 86 6.74 12.90 -2.39
C ASN A 86 6.76 12.16 -1.05
N VAL A 87 6.03 12.66 -0.04
CA VAL A 87 5.94 12.02 1.27
C VAL A 87 5.17 10.70 1.21
N ILE A 88 4.10 10.63 0.42
CA ILE A 88 3.28 9.42 0.26
C ILE A 88 3.99 8.41 -0.67
N LYS A 89 4.43 8.87 -1.85
CA LYS A 89 5.05 8.01 -2.88
C LYS A 89 6.40 7.43 -2.48
N ARG A 90 7.08 7.95 -1.45
CA ARG A 90 8.35 7.37 -0.96
C ARG A 90 8.22 5.89 -0.55
N TYR A 91 7.02 5.43 -0.28
CA TYR A 91 6.71 4.04 0.06
C TYR A 91 6.21 3.21 -1.13
N TRP A 92 6.16 3.76 -2.34
CA TRP A 92 5.60 3.10 -3.51
C TRP A 92 6.69 2.51 -4.40
N TYR A 93 6.38 1.39 -5.04
CA TYR A 93 7.28 0.70 -5.95
C TYR A 93 7.00 1.05 -7.42
N ASP A 94 8.05 1.08 -8.25
CA ASP A 94 7.91 1.02 -9.71
C ASP A 94 7.73 -0.43 -10.20
N ASP A 95 7.56 -0.60 -11.51
CA ASP A 95 7.36 -1.91 -12.16
C ASP A 95 8.52 -2.89 -11.94
N ASN A 96 9.71 -2.37 -11.61
CA ASN A 96 10.91 -3.16 -11.31
C ASN A 96 11.15 -3.30 -9.79
N PHE A 97 10.16 -2.94 -8.96
CA PHE A 97 10.26 -2.93 -7.49
C PHE A 97 11.36 -2.03 -6.91
N ASN A 98 11.73 -0.95 -7.62
CA ASN A 98 12.53 0.11 -7.02
C ASN A 98 11.63 1.12 -6.29
N GLN A 99 12.17 1.84 -5.31
CA GLN A 99 11.52 2.98 -4.67
C GLN A 99 12.10 4.29 -5.23
N PRO A 100 11.74 4.71 -6.46
CA PRO A 100 12.39 5.86 -7.13
C PRO A 100 12.16 7.18 -6.39
N TRP A 101 11.17 7.20 -5.49
CA TRP A 101 10.75 8.36 -4.70
C TRP A 101 11.46 8.46 -3.34
N CYS A 102 12.19 7.42 -2.94
CA CYS A 102 12.94 7.38 -1.68
C CYS A 102 14.42 7.73 -1.96
N LYS A 103 14.72 9.03 -2.15
CA LYS A 103 16.11 9.53 -2.23
C LYS A 103 16.57 9.94 -0.83
N TRP A 104 17.34 9.08 -0.18
CA TRP A 104 18.11 9.46 1.00
C TRP A 104 19.28 10.33 0.55
N ASN A 105 19.18 11.64 0.78
CA ASN A 105 20.34 12.54 0.75
C ASN A 105 20.95 12.61 2.15
#